data_AF-A0A1I2VE32-F1
#
_entry.id   AF-A0A1I2VE32-F1
#
_cell.length_a   1.000
_cell.length_b   1.000
_cell.length_c   1.000
_cell.angle_alpha   90.00
_cell.angle_beta   90.00
_cell.angle_gamma   90.00
#
_symmetry.space_group_name_H-M   'P 1'
#
loop_
_entity.id
_entity.type
_entity.pdbx_description
1 polymer ?
#
loop_
_entity_poly.entity_id
_entity_poly.type
_entity_poly.pdbx_seq_one_letter_code
_entity_poly.pdbx_strand_id
1 'polypeptide(L)' 'MREIIVTTLAGFLIGAVFAKFKLPIPAPPTLAGVMGIVGLFLGYVAVNKYFG' A
#
# COMPACT_ATOMS: atom_id res chain seq x y z
N MET A 1 12.79 -0.91 10.46
CA MET A 1 11.66 -1.66 11.11
C MET A 1 10.65 -0.70 11.73
N ARG A 2 11.12 0.33 12.43
CA ARG A 2 10.28 1.41 12.97
C ARG A 2 9.39 2.04 11.89
N GLU A 3 9.97 2.27 10.72
CA GLU A 3 9.32 2.86 9.55
C GLU A 3 8.14 2.01 9.09
N ILE A 4 8.35 0.69 8.94
CA ILE A 4 7.30 -0.27 8.54
C ILE A 4 6.14 -0.23 9.53
N ILE A 5 6.44 -0.28 10.83
CA ILE A 5 5.41 -0.27 11.88
C ILE A 5 4.62 1.04 11.83
N VAL A 6 5.31 2.19 11.74
CA VAL A 6 4.67 3.52 11.72
C VAL A 6 3.84 3.73 10.46
N THR A 7 4.32 3.33 9.28
CA THR A 7 3.57 3.49 8.02
C THR A 7 2.39 2.54 7.93
N THR A 8 2.50 1.30 8.42
CA THR A 8 1.37 0.37 8.52
C THR A 8 0.30 0.91 9.47
N LEU A 9 0.68 1.40 10.66
CA LEU A 9 -0.26 2.02 11.61
C LEU A 9 -0.92 3.27 11.03
N ALA A 10 -0.14 4.15 10.40
CA ALA A 10 -0.68 5.35 9.76
C ALA A 10 -1.69 4.99 8.66
N GLY A 11 -1.34 4.06 7.76
CA GLY A 11 -2.24 3.59 6.70
C GLY A 11 -3.52 2.95 7.26
N PHE A 12 -3.40 2.13 8.31
CA PHE A 12 -4.56 1.53 8.99
C PHE A 12 -5.48 2.59 9.61
N LEU A 13 -4.93 3.55 10.34
CA LEU A 13 -5.71 4.60 10.99
C LEU A 13 -6.40 5.51 9.98
N ILE A 14 -5.71 5.92 8.92
CA ILE A 14 -6.31 6.71 7.84
C ILE A 14 -7.40 5.91 7.13
N GLY A 15 -7.15 4.64 6.82
CA GLY A 15 -8.17 3.76 6.24
C GLY A 15 -9.42 3.65 7.12
N ALA A 16 -9.24 3.47 8.44
CA ALA A 16 -10.32 3.39 9.41
C ALA A 16 -11.12 4.71 9.51
N VAL A 17 -10.45 5.87 9.48
CA VAL A 17 -11.11 7.18 9.46
C VAL A 17 -11.96 7.33 8.20
N PHE A 18 -11.40 7.07 7.03
CA PHE A 18 -12.13 7.20 5.77
C PHE A 18 -13.33 6.25 5.68
N ALA A 19 -13.18 5.00 6.14
CA ALA A 19 -14.28 4.05 6.25
C ALA A 19 -15.37 4.53 7.22
N LYS A 20 -14.99 5.03 8.41
CA LYS A 20 -15.92 5.52 9.43
C LYS A 20 -16.76 6.70 8.94
N PHE A 21 -16.14 7.63 8.22
CA PHE A 21 -16.81 8.81 7.68
C PHE A 21 -17.37 8.62 6.26
N LYS A 22 -17.27 7.39 5.70
CA LYS A 22 -17.70 7.06 4.32
C LYS A 22 -17.11 8.01 3.27
N LEU A 23 -15.88 8.47 3.51
CA LEU A 23 -15.17 9.34 2.58
C LEU A 23 -14.62 8.53 1.41
N PRO A 24 -14.54 9.11 0.20
CA PRO A 24 -13.85 8.48 -0.91
C PRO A 24 -12.39 8.24 -0.51
N ILE A 25 -11.95 6.98 -0.54
CA ILE A 25 -10.60 6.64 -0.09
C ILE A 25 -9.58 7.12 -1.16
N PRO A 26 -8.41 7.67 -0.78
CA PRO A 26 -7.40 8.12 -1.74
C PRO A 26 -6.62 6.96 -2.36
N ALA A 27 -6.57 5.81 -1.68
CA ALA A 27 -5.90 4.59 -2.11
C ALA A 27 -6.79 3.75 -3.05
N PRO A 28 -6.24 2.75 -3.76
CA PRO A 28 -7.08 1.86 -4.57
C PRO A 28 -8.11 1.12 -3.69
N PRO A 29 -9.42 1.26 -3.96
CA PRO A 29 -10.46 0.66 -3.13
C PRO A 29 -10.71 -0.82 -3.43
N THR A 30 -10.09 -1.36 -4.49
CA THR A 30 -10.26 -2.74 -4.93
C THR A 30 -9.01 -3.56 -4.64
N LEU A 31 -9.20 -4.85 -4.34
CA LEU A 31 -8.09 -5.80 -4.21
C LEU A 31 -7.23 -5.80 -5.48
N ALA A 32 -7.84 -5.72 -6.67
CA ALA A 32 -7.11 -5.63 -7.94
C ALA A 32 -6.15 -4.42 -7.98
N GLY A 33 -6.60 -3.25 -7.53
CA GLY A 33 -5.76 -2.05 -7.46
C GLY A 33 -4.61 -2.18 -6.46
N VAL A 34 -4.87 -2.78 -5.28
CA VAL A 34 -3.82 -3.08 -4.30
C VAL A 34 -2.79 -4.06 -4.88
N MET A 35 -3.25 -5.12 -5.54
CA MET A 35 -2.37 -6.11 -6.16
C MET A 35 -1.52 -5.51 -7.29
N GLY A 36 -2.02 -4.48 -8.00
CA GLY A 36 -1.21 -3.73 -8.97
C GLY A 36 0.02 -3.06 -8.35
N ILE A 37 -0.12 -2.43 -7.19
CA ILE A 37 1.00 -1.81 -6.44
C ILE A 37 1.98 -2.88 -5.95
N VAL A 38 1.46 -4.00 -5.43
CA VAL A 38 2.29 -5.13 -5.00
C VAL A 38 3.12 -5.68 -6.17
N GLY A 39 2.48 -5.92 -7.32
CA GLY A 39 3.15 -6.39 -8.53
C GLY A 39 4.23 -5.42 -9.02
N LEU A 40 3.97 -4.11 -8.97
CA LEU A 40 4.95 -3.08 -9.31
C LEU A 40 6.19 -3.14 -8.40
N PHE A 41 5.99 -3.22 -7.09
CA PHE A 41 7.09 -3.34 -6.13
C PHE A 41 7.90 -4.63 -6.32
N LEU A 42 7.22 -5.77 -6.49
CA LEU A 42 7.87 -7.05 -6.73
C LEU A 42 8.67 -7.04 -8.05
N GLY A 43 8.11 -6.46 -9.11
CA GLY A 43 8.80 -6.28 -10.38
C GLY A 43 10.06 -5.43 -10.24
N TYR A 44 9.97 -4.28 -9.57
CA TYR A 44 11.12 -3.43 -9.28
C TYR A 44 12.22 -4.17 -8.51
N VAL A 45 11.85 -4.87 -7.43
CA VAL A 45 12.80 -5.64 -6.61
C VAL A 45 13.44 -6.77 -7.42
N ALA A 46 12.65 -7.50 -8.22
CA ALA A 46 13.16 -8.58 -9.05
C ALA A 46 14.15 -8.06 -10.10
N VAL A 47 13.78 -7.01 -10.84
CA VAL A 47 14.66 -6.42 -11.86
C VAL A 47 15.94 -5.90 -11.20
N ASN A 48 15.84 -5.15 -10.11
CA ASN A 48 17.01 -4.61 -9.42
C ASN A 48 17.92 -5.69 -8.83
N LYS A 49 17.38 -6.87 -8.48
CA LYS A 49 18.18 -7.98 -7.94
C LYS A 49 18.87 -8.80 -9.03
N TYR A 50 18.24 -8.94 -10.21
CA TYR A 50 18.75 -9.81 -11.29
C TYR A 50 19.47 -9.07 -12.41
N PHE A 51 19.20 -7.77 -12.59
CA PHE A 51 19.74 -6.92 -13.67
C PHE A 51 20.43 -5.64 -13.16
N GLY A 52 20.42 -5.41 -11.84
CA GLY A 52 21.12 -4.31 -11.18
C GLY A 52 22.41 -4.74 -10.51
#